data_AF-A0A256W7W4-F1
#
_entry.id   AF-A0A256W7W4-F1
#
_cell.length_a   1.000
_cell.length_b   1.000
_cell.length_c   1.000
_cell.angle_alpha   90.00
_cell.angle_beta   90.00
_cell.angle_gamma   90.00
#
_symmetry.space_group_name_H-M   'P 1'
#
loop_
_entity.id
_entity.type
_entity.pdbx_description
1 polymer ?
#
loop_
_entity_poly.entity_id
_entity_poly.type
_entity_poly.pdbx_seq_one_letter_code
_entity_poly.pdbx_strand_id
1 'polypeptide(L)'
;MNLVLYLRSEKLSINYDKQLLIRSSLDLGIRGKYSFAQYAQYYYHKIGNILLPQGWQYQKSDYSVINYNVAIKKQIYSPNEYMALNALSEARLGTMFTDFSLGASAKVGLFKSVFSNDIAYDFQISAEASAFVKFVAHNGTIQGDLKNNPNVYEIKSPYIEHIVGSYSALAKARYKKN
;
A
#
# COMPACT_ATOMS: atom_id res chain seq x y z
N MET A 1 19.50 0.81 1.64
CA MET A 1 18.40 -0.04 1.13
C MET A 1 17.53 -0.46 2.32
N ASN A 2 16.20 -0.39 2.21
CA ASN A 2 15.29 -0.64 3.34
C ASN A 2 14.30 -1.73 2.97
N LEU A 3 14.42 -2.90 3.58
CA LEU A 3 13.54 -4.03 3.32
C LEU A 3 12.92 -4.53 4.61
N VAL A 4 11.67 -4.96 4.46
CA VAL A 4 10.75 -5.30 5.55
C VAL A 4 10.14 -6.65 5.23
N LEU A 5 10.10 -7.52 6.23
CA LEU A 5 9.31 -8.74 6.21
C LEU A 5 8.21 -8.57 7.26
N TYR A 6 6.96 -8.74 6.87
CA TYR A 6 5.84 -8.66 7.81
C TYR A 6 4.71 -9.63 7.44
N LEU A 7 3.96 -10.03 8.46
CA LEU A 7 2.70 -10.70 8.36
C LEU A 7 1.58 -9.66 8.51
N ARG A 8 0.54 -9.79 7.69
CA ARG A 8 -0.63 -8.91 7.73
C ARG A 8 -1.87 -9.73 8.09
N SER A 9 -2.56 -9.31 9.15
CA SER A 9 -3.95 -9.72 9.40
C SER A 9 -4.87 -8.62 8.90
N GLU A 10 -5.90 -8.98 8.13
CA GLU A 10 -6.76 -8.00 7.46
C GLU A 10 -8.24 -8.35 7.61
N LYS A 11 -9.06 -7.31 7.78
CA LYS A 11 -10.51 -7.38 7.77
C LYS A 11 -11.07 -6.41 6.74
N LEU A 12 -12.02 -6.89 5.94
CA LEU A 12 -12.81 -6.09 5.02
C LEU A 12 -14.25 -5.99 5.53
N SER A 13 -14.85 -4.81 5.44
CA SER A 13 -16.25 -4.59 5.80
C SER A 13 -16.90 -3.70 4.76
N ILE A 14 -18.09 -4.10 4.30
CA ILE A 14 -18.83 -3.42 3.24
C ILE A 14 -20.20 -3.07 3.79
N ASN A 15 -20.59 -1.82 3.67
CA ASN A 15 -21.95 -1.35 3.90
C ASN A 15 -22.55 -0.94 2.54
N TYR A 16 -23.54 -1.72 2.09
CA TYR A 16 -24.18 -1.54 0.79
C TYR A 16 -25.00 -0.25 0.73
N ASP A 17 -25.79 0.03 1.78
CA ASP A 17 -26.67 1.21 1.84
C ASP A 17 -25.88 2.52 1.81
N LYS A 18 -24.75 2.57 2.51
CA LYS A 18 -23.85 3.73 2.58
C LYS A 18 -22.81 3.75 1.46
N GLN A 19 -22.78 2.72 0.62
CA GLN A 19 -21.76 2.48 -0.41
C GLN A 19 -20.33 2.71 0.12
N LEU A 20 -20.07 2.11 1.28
CA LEU A 20 -18.87 2.34 2.08
C LEU A 20 -18.12 1.02 2.30
N LEU A 21 -16.85 1.00 1.91
CA LEU A 21 -15.94 -0.12 2.13
C LEU A 21 -14.84 0.33 3.07
N ILE A 22 -14.64 -0.41 4.15
CA ILE A 22 -13.59 -0.18 5.13
C ILE A 22 -12.70 -1.42 5.15
N ARG A 23 -11.41 -1.21 5.00
CA ARG A 23 -10.37 -2.23 5.15
C ARG A 23 -9.50 -1.83 6.32
N SER A 24 -9.36 -2.70 7.30
CA SER A 24 -8.45 -2.49 8.43
C SER A 24 -7.45 -3.63 8.49
N SER A 25 -6.19 -3.35 8.78
CA SER A 25 -5.17 -4.38 8.92
C SER A 25 -4.17 -4.08 10.03
N LEU A 26 -3.59 -5.15 10.56
CA LEU A 26 -2.46 -5.11 11.49
C LEU A 26 -1.27 -5.81 10.85
N ASP A 27 -0.16 -5.08 10.74
CA ASP A 27 1.11 -5.56 10.21
C ASP A 27 2.08 -5.79 11.37
N LEU A 28 2.62 -7.00 11.47
CA LEU A 28 3.64 -7.39 12.45
C LEU A 28 4.85 -7.96 11.72
N GLY A 29 6.04 -7.43 11.98
CA GLY A 29 7.21 -7.84 11.22
C GLY A 29 8.53 -7.28 11.72
N ILE A 30 9.52 -7.31 10.83
CA ILE A 30 10.86 -6.82 11.06
C ILE A 30 11.39 -6.11 9.82
N ARG A 31 12.03 -4.96 10.03
CA ARG A 31 12.85 -4.30 9.03
C ARG A 31 14.31 -4.58 9.37
N GLY A 32 15.15 -4.78 8.36
CA GLY A 32 16.60 -4.88 8.54
C GLY A 32 17.18 -6.18 7.98
N LYS A 33 18.33 -6.60 8.49
CA LYS A 33 19.05 -7.82 8.04
C LYS A 33 18.18 -9.06 8.20
N TYR A 34 17.41 -9.14 9.29
CA TYR A 34 16.48 -10.23 9.55
C TYR A 34 15.23 -10.26 8.63
N SER A 35 15.09 -9.30 7.70
CA SER A 35 14.05 -9.38 6.67
C SER A 35 14.41 -10.33 5.51
N PHE A 36 15.61 -10.93 5.53
CA PHE A 36 16.16 -11.83 4.50
C PHE A 36 16.26 -11.25 3.08
N ALA A 37 16.08 -9.95 2.94
CA ALA A 37 15.94 -9.37 1.62
C ALA A 37 17.26 -9.31 0.83
N GLN A 38 18.40 -9.29 1.52
CA GLN A 38 19.71 -9.46 0.89
C GLN A 38 19.81 -10.81 0.19
N TYR A 39 19.42 -11.87 0.87
CA TYR A 39 19.45 -13.23 0.31
C TYR A 39 18.50 -13.35 -0.88
N ALA A 40 17.29 -12.80 -0.77
CA ALA A 40 16.33 -12.80 -1.87
C ALA A 40 16.89 -12.05 -3.11
N GLN A 41 17.42 -10.84 -2.93
CA GLN A 41 17.97 -10.06 -4.04
C GLN A 41 19.19 -10.76 -4.65
N TYR A 42 20.09 -11.26 -3.83
CA TYR A 42 21.29 -11.98 -4.28
C TYR A 42 20.93 -13.23 -5.08
N TYR A 43 19.90 -13.97 -4.65
CA TYR A 43 19.39 -15.15 -5.35
C TYR A 43 18.84 -14.80 -6.74
N TYR A 44 18.01 -13.76 -6.86
CA TYR A 44 17.50 -13.33 -8.17
C TYR A 44 18.60 -12.81 -9.10
N HIS A 45 19.57 -12.04 -8.58
CA HIS A 45 20.72 -11.60 -9.38
C HIS A 45 21.57 -12.78 -9.86
N LYS A 46 21.73 -13.82 -9.04
CA LYS A 46 22.40 -15.07 -9.46
C LYS A 46 21.65 -15.80 -10.56
N ILE A 47 20.34 -15.98 -10.43
CA ILE A 47 19.53 -16.65 -11.47
C ILE A 47 19.61 -15.89 -12.80
N GLY A 48 19.51 -14.56 -12.76
CA GLY A 48 19.57 -13.73 -13.96
C GLY A 48 20.97 -13.49 -14.52
N ASN A 49 22.03 -14.01 -13.87
CA ASN A 49 23.43 -13.69 -14.16
C ASN A 49 23.71 -12.17 -14.24
N ILE A 50 23.10 -11.41 -13.31
CA ILE A 50 23.20 -9.95 -13.21
C ILE A 50 24.26 -9.61 -12.15
N LEU A 51 24.95 -8.48 -12.33
CA LEU A 51 25.91 -7.95 -11.36
C LEU A 51 25.33 -7.94 -9.93
N LEU A 52 26.08 -8.49 -8.98
CA LEU A 52 25.63 -8.65 -7.60
C LEU A 52 25.55 -7.29 -6.88
N PRO A 53 24.43 -7.01 -6.18
CA PRO A 53 24.23 -5.74 -5.50
C PRO A 53 25.21 -5.56 -4.34
N GLN A 54 25.90 -4.43 -4.31
CA GLN A 54 26.79 -4.00 -3.23
C GLN A 54 26.06 -3.01 -2.30
N GLY A 55 26.59 -2.77 -1.10
CA GLY A 55 26.07 -1.76 -0.17
C GLY A 55 25.13 -2.30 0.91
N TRP A 56 24.89 -3.61 0.94
CA TRP A 56 24.15 -4.29 2.01
C TRP A 56 24.83 -4.16 3.38
N GLN A 57 26.15 -3.97 3.42
CA GLN A 57 26.89 -3.63 4.64
C GLN A 57 26.45 -2.29 5.27
N TYR A 58 25.84 -1.40 4.49
CA TYR A 58 25.29 -0.10 4.93
C TYR A 58 23.77 -0.13 5.09
N GLN A 59 23.15 -1.31 5.16
CA GLN A 59 21.74 -1.44 5.49
C GLN A 59 21.47 -0.88 6.89
N LYS A 60 20.34 -0.19 7.05
CA LYS A 60 19.91 0.36 8.34
C LYS A 60 19.62 -0.75 9.36
N SER A 61 19.68 -0.38 10.65
CA SER A 61 19.52 -1.26 11.80
C SER A 61 18.19 -1.99 11.81
N ASP A 62 18.15 -3.09 12.56
CA ASP A 62 16.95 -3.92 12.61
C ASP A 62 15.96 -3.36 13.64
N TYR A 63 14.68 -3.30 13.29
CA TYR A 63 13.63 -2.94 14.24
C TYR A 63 12.29 -3.61 13.92
N SER A 64 11.47 -3.77 14.96
CA SER A 64 10.15 -4.40 14.87
C SER A 64 9.14 -3.49 14.16
N VAL A 65 8.50 -4.03 13.14
CA VAL A 65 7.37 -3.40 12.45
C VAL A 65 6.09 -3.76 13.17
N ILE A 66 5.37 -2.74 13.63
CA ILE A 66 4.01 -2.84 14.15
C ILE A 66 3.24 -1.68 13.56
N ASN A 67 2.27 -1.99 12.70
CA ASN A 67 1.49 -0.97 12.00
C ASN A 67 0.01 -1.34 11.95
N TYR A 68 -0.84 -0.43 12.42
CA TYR A 68 -2.27 -0.50 12.20
C TYR A 68 -2.64 0.39 11.01
N ASN A 69 -3.40 -0.15 10.08
CA ASN A 69 -3.77 0.52 8.84
C ASN A 69 -5.29 0.51 8.68
N VAL A 70 -5.85 1.62 8.21
CA VAL A 70 -7.26 1.74 7.84
C VAL A 70 -7.36 2.41 6.48
N ALA A 71 -8.11 1.81 5.56
CA ALA A 71 -8.44 2.37 4.25
C ALA A 71 -9.95 2.39 4.07
N ILE A 72 -10.47 3.54 3.65
CA ILE A 72 -11.89 3.79 3.43
C ILE A 72 -12.08 4.14 1.95
N LYS A 73 -13.01 3.44 1.30
CA LYS A 73 -13.50 3.75 -0.04
C LYS A 73 -14.99 4.04 0.05
N LYS A 74 -15.40 5.23 -0.35
CA LYS A 74 -16.81 5.61 -0.47
C LYS A 74 -17.14 5.84 -1.93
N GLN A 75 -18.12 5.11 -2.47
CA GLN A 75 -18.62 5.40 -3.80
C GLN A 75 -19.43 6.69 -3.75
N ILE A 76 -19.08 7.63 -4.60
CA ILE A 76 -19.74 8.94 -4.69
C ILE A 76 -20.72 8.95 -5.86
N TYR A 77 -20.36 8.25 -6.94
CA TYR A 77 -21.16 8.20 -8.16
C TYR A 77 -20.92 6.88 -8.89
N SER A 78 -21.98 6.20 -9.32
CA SER A 78 -21.92 4.96 -10.09
C SER A 78 -23.27 4.74 -10.79
N PRO A 79 -23.52 5.42 -11.91
CA PRO A 79 -24.85 5.42 -12.54
C PRO A 79 -25.19 4.07 -13.19
N ASN A 80 -24.18 3.25 -13.48
CA ASN A 80 -24.29 1.96 -14.14
C ASN A 80 -23.04 1.12 -13.86
N GLU A 81 -22.97 -0.07 -14.47
CA GLU A 81 -21.84 -1.01 -14.43
C GLU A 81 -20.61 -0.59 -15.24
N TYR A 82 -20.67 0.58 -15.90
CA TYR A 82 -19.61 1.04 -16.80
C TYR A 82 -18.69 2.09 -16.18
N MET A 83 -19.14 2.77 -15.12
CA MET A 83 -18.41 3.89 -14.52
C MET A 83 -18.67 3.99 -13.02
N ALA A 84 -17.60 4.23 -12.25
CA ALA A 84 -17.69 4.55 -10.83
C ALA A 84 -16.65 5.61 -10.42
N LEU A 85 -17.06 6.56 -9.58
CA LEU A 85 -16.21 7.53 -8.91
C LEU A 85 -16.24 7.27 -7.40
N ASN A 86 -15.07 7.28 -6.78
CA ASN A 86 -14.91 7.01 -5.36
C ASN A 86 -14.08 8.08 -4.68
N ALA A 87 -14.46 8.43 -3.45
CA ALA A 87 -13.59 9.12 -2.51
C ALA A 87 -12.81 8.07 -1.70
N LEU A 88 -11.52 8.33 -1.50
CA LEU A 88 -10.56 7.44 -0.85
C LEU A 88 -9.93 8.15 0.34
N SER A 89 -9.73 7.41 1.44
CA SER A 89 -8.92 7.88 2.57
C SER A 89 -8.15 6.72 3.15
N GLU A 90 -6.90 6.97 3.54
CA GLU A 90 -6.04 5.97 4.17
C GLU A 90 -5.36 6.58 5.39
N ALA A 91 -5.26 5.82 6.47
CA ALA A 91 -4.52 6.20 7.66
C ALA A 91 -3.65 5.02 8.08
N ARG A 92 -2.39 5.30 8.40
CA ARG A 92 -1.43 4.33 8.91
C ARG A 92 -0.84 4.88 10.19
N LEU A 93 -0.77 4.06 11.22
CA LEU A 93 -0.18 4.41 12.50
C LEU A 93 0.70 3.25 12.98
N GLY A 94 1.97 3.53 13.20
CA GLY A 94 2.90 2.50 13.64
C GLY A 94 4.36 2.87 13.52
N THR A 95 5.21 1.88 13.80
CA THR A 95 6.67 2.02 13.83
C THR A 95 7.30 2.16 12.46
N MET A 96 6.62 1.73 11.40
CA MET A 96 7.11 1.82 10.02
C MET A 96 6.57 3.07 9.31
N PHE A 97 5.28 3.36 9.47
CA PHE A 97 4.62 4.47 8.82
C PHE A 97 3.61 5.11 9.76
N THR A 98 3.65 6.44 9.85
CA THR A 98 2.56 7.25 10.41
C THR A 98 2.20 8.32 9.39
N ASP A 99 1.05 8.15 8.75
CA ASP A 99 0.58 9.06 7.71
C ASP A 99 -0.92 8.96 7.50
N PHE A 100 -1.43 9.98 6.84
CA PHE A 100 -2.81 10.10 6.42
C PHE A 100 -2.87 10.49 4.96
N SER A 101 -3.78 9.91 4.19
CA SER A 101 -3.94 10.19 2.78
C SER A 101 -5.41 10.43 2.45
N LEU A 102 -5.65 11.36 1.54
CA LEU A 102 -6.94 11.62 0.91
C LEU A 102 -6.77 11.45 -0.60
N GLY A 103 -7.78 10.89 -1.26
CA GLY A 103 -7.72 10.65 -2.69
C GLY A 103 -9.08 10.46 -3.33
N ALA A 104 -9.03 10.25 -4.63
CA ALA A 104 -10.18 9.89 -5.43
C ALA A 104 -9.78 8.84 -6.47
N SER A 105 -10.72 8.00 -6.87
CA SER A 105 -10.55 7.14 -8.05
C SER A 105 -11.70 7.23 -9.02
N ALA A 106 -11.37 7.08 -10.30
CA ALA A 106 -12.32 6.88 -11.38
C ALA A 106 -12.07 5.51 -11.99
N LYS A 107 -13.14 4.72 -12.12
CA LYS A 107 -13.13 3.40 -12.71
C LYS A 107 -14.09 3.35 -13.90
N VAL A 108 -13.64 2.78 -15.00
CA VAL A 108 -14.41 2.61 -16.23
C VAL A 108 -14.29 1.19 -16.79
N GLY A 109 -15.27 0.76 -17.57
CA GLY A 109 -15.32 -0.56 -18.23
C GLY A 109 -16.44 -1.44 -17.67
N LEU A 110 -16.57 -2.69 -18.13
CA LEU A 110 -17.59 -3.62 -17.65
C LEU A 110 -17.18 -4.28 -16.33
N PHE A 111 -17.79 -3.86 -15.22
CA PHE A 111 -17.51 -4.44 -13.91
C PHE A 111 -18.75 -4.53 -13.03
N LYS A 112 -18.77 -5.52 -12.12
CA LYS A 112 -19.73 -5.53 -11.02
C LYS A 112 -19.29 -4.54 -9.93
N SER A 113 -20.18 -3.66 -9.48
CA SER A 113 -19.91 -2.82 -8.31
C SER A 113 -19.76 -3.69 -7.05
N VAL A 114 -18.77 -3.35 -6.23
CA VAL A 114 -18.55 -4.00 -4.92
C VAL A 114 -19.68 -3.68 -3.94
N PHE A 115 -20.44 -2.62 -4.21
CA PHE A 115 -21.59 -2.17 -3.42
C PHE A 115 -22.93 -2.67 -3.96
N SER A 116 -22.92 -3.58 -4.93
CA SER A 116 -24.14 -4.26 -5.41
C SER A 116 -24.12 -5.75 -5.09
N ASN A 117 -25.31 -6.29 -4.82
CA ASN A 117 -25.53 -7.72 -4.65
C ASN A 117 -25.81 -8.46 -5.97
N ASP A 118 -25.77 -7.77 -7.12
CA ASP A 118 -26.07 -8.37 -8.42
C ASP A 118 -25.14 -9.55 -8.79
N ILE A 119 -25.59 -10.42 -9.70
CA ILE A 119 -24.74 -11.51 -10.17
C ILE A 119 -23.56 -10.91 -10.94
N ALA A 120 -22.34 -11.36 -10.62
CA ALA A 120 -21.16 -10.89 -11.33
C ALA A 120 -21.16 -11.43 -12.77
N TYR A 121 -20.88 -10.57 -13.75
CA TYR A 121 -20.70 -11.00 -15.14
C TYR A 121 -19.58 -12.04 -15.25
N ASP A 122 -19.77 -13.02 -16.14
CA ASP A 122 -18.78 -14.04 -16.45
C ASP A 122 -17.50 -13.41 -17.00
N PHE A 123 -17.62 -12.37 -17.83
CA PHE A 123 -16.50 -11.55 -18.28
C PHE A 123 -16.58 -10.13 -17.70
N GLN A 124 -15.46 -9.67 -17.14
CA GLN A 124 -15.31 -8.32 -16.61
C GLN A 124 -14.00 -7.73 -17.08
N ILE A 125 -14.03 -6.47 -17.53
CA ILE A 125 -12.87 -5.71 -17.95
C ILE A 125 -12.99 -4.28 -17.45
N SER A 126 -11.98 -3.77 -16.76
CA SER A 126 -12.03 -2.43 -16.21
C SER A 126 -10.66 -1.79 -16.12
N ALA A 127 -10.64 -0.46 -16.17
CA ALA A 127 -9.50 0.37 -15.84
C ALA A 127 -9.87 1.29 -14.68
N GLU A 128 -8.99 1.45 -13.69
CA GLU A 128 -9.15 2.35 -12.55
C GLU A 128 -7.91 3.24 -12.44
N ALA A 129 -8.12 4.56 -12.37
CA ALA A 129 -7.09 5.53 -12.05
C ALA A 129 -7.38 6.13 -10.69
N SER A 130 -6.35 6.27 -9.85
CA SER A 130 -6.45 6.85 -8.51
C SER A 130 -5.39 7.93 -8.31
N ALA A 131 -5.72 8.98 -7.58
CA ALA A 131 -4.79 10.01 -7.15
C ALA A 131 -4.95 10.24 -5.65
N PHE A 132 -3.84 10.49 -4.97
CA PHE A 132 -3.80 10.73 -3.53
C PHE A 132 -2.85 11.88 -3.19
N VAL A 133 -3.24 12.65 -2.18
CA VAL A 133 -2.36 13.52 -1.41
C VAL A 133 -2.12 12.87 -0.06
N LYS A 134 -0.85 12.68 0.31
CA LYS A 134 -0.43 12.04 1.55
C LYS A 134 0.30 13.02 2.45
N PHE A 135 -0.13 13.08 3.69
CA PHE A 135 0.48 13.81 4.79
C PHE A 135 1.31 12.85 5.63
N VAL A 136 2.63 12.99 5.58
CA VAL A 136 3.58 12.05 6.21
C VAL A 136 4.07 12.62 7.53
N ALA A 137 3.75 11.99 8.65
CA ALA A 137 4.35 12.32 9.94
C ALA A 137 5.62 11.50 10.20
N HIS A 138 5.60 10.22 9.81
CA HIS A 138 6.73 9.32 9.96
C HIS A 138 6.85 8.33 8.80
N ASN A 139 8.07 8.15 8.30
CA ASN A 139 8.44 7.15 7.30
C ASN A 139 9.74 6.44 7.73
N GLY A 140 9.62 5.28 8.34
CA GLY A 140 10.74 4.51 8.89
C GLY A 140 11.68 3.89 7.84
N THR A 141 11.33 3.92 6.54
CA THR A 141 12.34 3.62 5.50
C THR A 141 13.40 4.71 5.44
N ILE A 142 13.01 5.97 5.62
CA ILE A 142 13.89 7.12 5.50
C ILE A 142 14.42 7.55 6.87
N GLN A 143 13.55 7.57 7.87
CA GLN A 143 13.83 8.14 9.18
C GLN A 143 14.37 7.13 10.21
N GLY A 144 14.28 5.82 9.96
CA GLY A 144 14.69 4.83 10.96
C GLY A 144 13.56 4.43 11.91
N ASP A 145 13.90 3.87 13.07
CA ASP A 145 12.91 3.56 14.09
C ASP A 145 12.46 4.83 14.83
N LEU A 146 11.35 4.73 15.56
CA LEU A 146 10.83 5.83 16.37
C LEU A 146 11.73 6.17 17.57
N LYS A 147 12.66 5.29 17.92
CA LYS A 147 13.68 5.57 18.93
C LYS A 147 14.77 6.37 18.23
N ASN A 148 15.07 7.54 18.74
CA ASN A 148 15.98 8.51 18.14
C ASN A 148 17.45 8.03 18.25
N ASN A 149 17.77 6.86 17.71
CA ASN A 149 19.11 6.28 17.70
C ASN A 149 19.90 6.94 16.58
N PRO A 150 20.96 7.71 16.87
CA PRO A 150 21.67 8.44 15.85
C PRO A 150 22.39 7.49 14.89
N ASN A 151 21.80 7.25 13.72
CA ASN A 151 22.44 6.58 12.61
C ASN A 151 22.68 7.61 11.48
N VAL A 152 23.92 7.69 10.98
CA VAL A 152 24.33 8.67 9.95
C VAL A 152 23.54 8.51 8.64
N TYR A 153 22.91 7.35 8.43
CA TYR A 153 22.09 7.06 7.26
C TYR A 153 20.58 7.36 7.44
N GLU A 154 20.19 7.98 8.55
CA GLU A 154 18.80 8.37 8.85
C GLU A 154 18.58 9.87 8.64
N ILE A 155 17.56 10.20 7.83
CA ILE A 155 17.21 11.58 7.53
C ILE A 155 16.23 12.05 8.61
N LYS A 156 16.57 13.12 9.32
CA LYS A 156 15.73 13.67 10.40
C LYS A 156 14.47 14.33 9.85
N SER A 157 13.45 14.45 10.70
CA SER A 157 12.12 14.99 10.36
C SER A 157 12.10 16.28 9.51
N PRO A 158 12.91 17.33 9.75
CA PRO A 158 12.80 18.55 8.95
C PRO A 158 13.23 18.39 7.48
N TYR A 159 13.80 17.25 7.11
CA TYR A 159 14.33 16.99 5.76
C TYR A 159 13.53 15.95 4.98
N ILE A 160 12.38 15.50 5.50
CA ILE A 160 11.45 14.68 4.74
C ILE A 160 10.35 15.55 4.13
N GLU A 161 9.89 15.17 2.94
CA GLU A 161 8.71 15.76 2.36
C GLU A 161 7.48 15.30 3.14
N HIS A 162 6.77 16.26 3.74
CA HIS A 162 5.60 15.99 4.57
C HIS A 162 4.31 15.94 3.75
N ILE A 163 4.33 16.41 2.49
CA ILE A 163 3.20 16.35 1.56
C ILE A 163 3.62 15.67 0.27
N VAL A 164 3.11 14.46 0.03
CA VAL A 164 3.48 13.64 -1.12
C VAL A 164 2.26 13.39 -2.00
N GLY A 165 2.34 13.82 -3.27
CA GLY A 165 1.38 13.44 -4.31
C GLY A 165 1.68 12.06 -4.87
N SER A 166 0.66 11.24 -5.13
CA SER A 166 0.83 9.95 -5.80
C SER A 166 -0.35 9.62 -6.71
N TYR A 167 -0.09 8.83 -7.75
CA TYR A 167 -1.12 8.35 -8.67
C TYR A 167 -0.89 6.87 -8.99
N SER A 168 -1.95 6.17 -9.37
CA SER A 168 -1.89 4.80 -9.84
C SER A 168 -2.91 4.57 -10.95
N ALA A 169 -2.57 3.66 -11.87
CA ALA A 169 -3.46 3.20 -12.93
C ALA A 169 -3.44 1.67 -12.96
N LEU A 170 -4.61 1.04 -12.94
CA LEU A 170 -4.79 -0.41 -12.92
C LEU A 170 -5.75 -0.83 -14.01
N ALA A 171 -5.31 -1.71 -14.90
CA ALA A 171 -6.21 -2.45 -15.79
C ALA A 171 -6.42 -3.86 -15.23
N LYS A 172 -7.67 -4.35 -15.26
CA LYS A 172 -8.05 -5.67 -14.77
C LYS A 172 -9.05 -6.33 -15.69
N ALA A 173 -8.74 -7.55 -16.12
CA ALA A 173 -9.66 -8.46 -16.78
C ALA A 173 -9.90 -9.70 -15.90
N ARG A 174 -11.12 -10.21 -15.89
CA ARG A 174 -11.51 -11.44 -15.20
C ARG A 174 -12.50 -12.20 -16.07
N TYR A 175 -12.29 -13.51 -16.16
CA TYR A 175 -13.23 -14.44 -16.77
C TYR A 175 -13.53 -15.57 -15.77
N LYS A 176 -14.82 -15.88 -15.57
CA LYS A 176 -15.27 -17.04 -14.79
C LYS A 176 -15.33 -18.24 -15.72
N LYS A 177 -14.48 -19.25 -15.46
CA LYS A 177 -14.55 -20.53 -16.15
C LYS A 177 -15.56 -21.43 -15.42
N ASN A 178 -16.53 -21.96 -16.16
CA ASN A 178 -17.49 -22.97 -15.69
C ASN A 178 -16.80 -24.32 -15.48
#